data_AF-A0A0S4TMN1-F1
#
_entry.id   AF-A0A0S4TMN1-F1
#
_cell.length_a   1.000
_cell.length_b   1.000
_cell.length_c   1.000
_cell.angle_alpha   90.00
_cell.angle_beta   90.00
_cell.angle_gamma   90.00
#
_symmetry.space_group_name_H-M   'P 1'
#
loop_
_entity.id
_entity.type
_entity.pdbx_description
1 polymer ?
#
loop_
_entity_poly.entity_id
_entity_poly.type
_entity_poly.pdbx_seq_one_letter_code
_entity_poly.pdbx_strand_id
1 'polypeptide(L)'
;MDYVKGTILNDYLNNIISNSSNYDSKLSDISISIGNAISKLHSHIIHGDLTTSNIIINDDSYDYQIIFIDFGLSYSDSLTVEDKAVDLYVLERSLEVTHPNIKIVSLIMKPTLYIFS
;
A
#
# COMPACT_ATOMS: atom_id res chain seq x y z
N MET A 1 2.44 22.02 -0.33
CA MET A 1 2.61 20.67 -0.89
C MET A 1 2.23 20.74 -2.34
N ASP A 2 3.04 20.16 -3.21
CA ASP A 2 2.72 20.06 -4.63
C ASP A 2 1.56 19.09 -4.83
N TYR A 3 0.75 19.33 -5.86
CA TYR A 3 -0.33 18.42 -6.21
C TYR A 3 0.23 17.07 -6.64
N VAL A 4 -0.19 16.00 -5.98
CA VAL A 4 0.11 14.62 -6.37
C VAL A 4 -1.04 14.11 -7.24
N LYS A 5 -0.74 13.72 -8.47
CA LYS A 5 -1.72 13.13 -9.38
C LYS A 5 -1.99 11.67 -8.99
N GLY A 6 -3.26 11.29 -8.93
CA GLY A 6 -3.69 9.91 -8.71
C GLY A 6 -4.99 9.83 -7.90
N THR A 7 -5.36 8.60 -7.55
CA THR A 7 -6.55 8.28 -6.74
C THR A 7 -6.10 7.64 -5.43
N ILE A 8 -6.71 8.00 -4.31
CA ILE A 8 -6.42 7.36 -3.02
C ILE A 8 -6.77 5.87 -3.11
N LEU A 9 -5.96 4.99 -2.51
CA LEU A 9 -6.13 3.54 -2.59
C LEU A 9 -7.54 3.10 -2.20
N ASN A 10 -8.12 3.70 -1.15
CA ASN A 10 -9.48 3.42 -0.74
C ASN A 10 -10.50 3.62 -1.88
N ASP A 11 -10.41 4.74 -2.60
CA ASP A 11 -11.34 5.07 -3.68
C ASP A 11 -11.06 4.22 -4.93
N TYR A 12 -9.78 3.94 -5.20
CA TYR A 12 -9.37 3.04 -6.28
C TYR A 12 -9.95 1.64 -6.10
N LEU A 13 -9.87 1.07 -4.89
CA LEU A 13 -10.41 -0.25 -4.58
C LEU A 13 -11.94 -0.29 -4.73
N ASN A 14 -12.65 0.71 -4.21
CA ASN A 14 -14.10 0.84 -4.40
C ASN A 14 -14.49 0.90 -5.88
N ASN A 15 -13.70 1.60 -6.70
CA ASN A 15 -13.94 1.69 -8.14
C ASN A 15 -13.80 0.32 -8.83
N ILE A 16 -12.71 -0.42 -8.59
CA ILE A 16 -12.49 -1.70 -9.26
C ILE A 16 -13.49 -2.76 -8.79
N ILE A 17 -13.93 -2.74 -7.53
CA ILE A 17 -14.97 -3.64 -7.00
C ILE A 17 -16.29 -3.41 -7.71
N SER A 18 -16.64 -2.14 -7.96
CA SER A 18 -17.96 -1.77 -8.49
C SER A 18 -18.05 -1.86 -10.01
N ASN A 19 -16.93 -1.65 -10.73
CA ASN A 19 -16.98 -1.30 -12.16
C ASN A 19 -15.99 -2.06 -13.07
N SER A 20 -15.25 -3.06 -12.58
CA SER A 20 -14.20 -3.72 -13.38
C SER A 20 -14.59 -5.13 -13.85
N SER A 21 -14.63 -5.34 -15.18
CA SER A 21 -14.71 -6.68 -15.78
C SER A 21 -13.46 -7.53 -15.50
N ASN A 22 -12.34 -6.90 -15.14
CA ASN A 22 -11.04 -7.52 -14.90
C ASN A 22 -10.59 -7.32 -13.44
N TYR A 23 -11.54 -7.38 -12.50
CA TYR A 23 -11.33 -7.13 -11.07
C TYR A 23 -10.13 -7.91 -10.51
N ASP A 24 -10.09 -9.24 -10.69
CA ASP A 24 -9.04 -10.09 -10.12
C ASP A 24 -7.63 -9.73 -10.63
N SER A 25 -7.50 -9.41 -11.92
CA SER A 25 -6.22 -8.97 -12.51
C SER A 25 -5.79 -7.64 -11.91
N LYS A 26 -6.67 -6.63 -11.92
CA LYS A 26 -6.36 -5.31 -11.39
C LYS A 26 -6.01 -5.38 -9.90
N LEU A 27 -6.73 -6.18 -9.12
CA LEU A 27 -6.47 -6.38 -7.71
C LEU A 27 -5.10 -7.04 -7.50
N SER A 28 -4.75 -8.05 -8.30
CA SER A 28 -3.45 -8.69 -8.25
C SER A 28 -2.32 -7.72 -8.57
N ASP A 29 -2.42 -7.00 -9.68
CA ASP A 29 -1.37 -6.10 -10.15
C ASP A 29 -1.13 -4.96 -9.15
N ILE A 30 -2.20 -4.32 -8.67
CA ILE A 30 -2.07 -3.23 -7.70
C ILE A 30 -1.50 -3.73 -6.36
N SER A 31 -1.89 -4.92 -5.91
CA SER A 31 -1.37 -5.50 -4.67
C SER A 31 0.14 -5.75 -4.75
N ILE A 32 0.62 -6.26 -5.89
CA ILE A 32 2.03 -6.51 -6.13
C ILE A 32 2.80 -5.17 -6.16
N SER A 33 2.29 -4.16 -6.87
CA SER A 33 2.92 -2.83 -6.91
C SER A 33 2.99 -2.20 -5.53
N ILE A 34 1.93 -2.29 -4.72
CA ILE A 34 1.92 -1.80 -3.32
C ILE A 34 2.96 -2.55 -2.49
N GLY A 35 2.96 -3.88 -2.50
CA GLY A 35 3.92 -4.67 -1.75
C GLY A 35 5.37 -4.31 -2.10
N ASN A 36 5.69 -4.19 -3.40
CA ASN A 36 7.01 -3.77 -3.86
C ASN A 36 7.38 -2.34 -3.41
N ALA A 37 6.42 -1.42 -3.43
CA ALA A 37 6.63 -0.05 -2.99
C ALA A 37 6.89 0.02 -1.47
N ILE A 38 6.16 -0.76 -0.67
CA ILE A 38 6.39 -0.87 0.78
C ILE A 38 7.76 -1.45 1.07
N SER A 39 8.19 -2.50 0.35
CA SER A 39 9.55 -3.05 0.50
C SER A 39 10.64 -2.01 0.24
N LYS A 40 10.45 -1.12 -0.74
CA LYS A 40 11.37 0.00 -1.02
C LYS A 40 11.30 1.12 0.02
N LEU A 41 10.11 1.36 0.58
CA LEU A 41 9.92 2.33 1.66
C LEU A 41 10.70 1.86 2.91
N HIS A 42 10.45 0.64 3.34
CA HIS A 42 11.04 0.02 4.53
C HIS A 42 12.54 -0.31 4.42
N SER A 43 13.16 -0.15 3.24
CA SER A 43 14.63 -0.19 3.12
C SER A 43 15.29 1.11 3.58
N HIS A 44 14.53 2.17 3.82
CA HIS A 44 15.06 3.48 4.21
C HIS A 44 14.28 4.17 5.34
N ILE A 45 12.95 3.97 5.42
CA ILE A 45 12.04 4.76 6.27
C ILE A 45 10.91 3.85 6.78
N ILE A 46 10.50 4.05 8.03
CA ILE A 46 9.21 3.60 8.58
C ILE A 46 8.21 4.74 8.41
N HIS A 47 7.01 4.44 7.92
CA HIS A 47 5.98 5.45 7.68
C HIS A 47 5.36 5.96 8.98
N GLY A 48 5.05 5.06 9.91
CA GLY A 48 4.45 5.35 11.21
C GLY A 48 2.92 5.55 11.19
N ASP A 49 2.31 5.63 9.99
CA ASP A 49 0.85 5.72 9.79
C ASP A 49 0.45 5.16 8.40
N LEU A 50 0.92 3.95 8.08
CA LEU A 50 0.71 3.37 6.75
C LEU A 50 -0.74 2.87 6.59
N THR A 51 -1.65 3.74 6.15
CA THR A 51 -3.08 3.44 5.97
C THR A 51 -3.51 3.55 4.50
N THR A 52 -4.72 3.08 4.17
CA THR A 52 -5.24 3.18 2.79
C THR A 52 -5.47 4.62 2.31
N SER A 53 -5.67 5.58 3.22
CA SER A 53 -5.77 7.00 2.89
C SER A 53 -4.42 7.65 2.57
N ASN A 54 -3.33 7.05 3.06
CA ASN A 54 -1.97 7.57 2.88
C ASN A 54 -1.24 6.96 1.68
N ILE A 55 -1.99 6.26 0.81
CA ILE A 55 -1.49 5.66 -0.42
C ILE A 55 -2.26 6.24 -1.60
N ILE A 56 -1.56 6.85 -2.55
CA ILE A 56 -2.09 7.32 -3.82
C ILE A 56 -1.63 6.39 -4.94
N ILE A 57 -2.57 6.03 -5.79
CA ILE A 57 -2.38 5.20 -6.98
C ILE A 57 -2.44 6.10 -8.21
N ASN A 58 -1.35 6.12 -8.97
CA ASN A 58 -1.32 6.71 -10.30
C ASN A 58 -1.28 5.59 -11.34
N ASP A 59 -2.43 5.32 -11.94
CA ASP A 59 -2.69 4.22 -12.89
C ASP A 59 -2.50 4.64 -14.37
N ASP A 60 -2.02 5.85 -14.64
CA ASP A 60 -1.64 6.28 -16.00
C ASP A 60 -0.36 5.59 -16.52
N SER A 61 0.35 4.89 -15.64
CA SER A 61 1.59 4.18 -15.96
C SER A 61 1.34 2.69 -16.09
N TYR A 62 2.13 2.01 -16.94
CA TYR A 62 2.00 0.57 -17.18
C TYR A 62 2.10 -0.29 -15.92
N ASP A 63 2.79 0.18 -14.86
CA ASP A 63 3.11 -0.63 -13.68
C ASP A 63 2.47 -0.14 -12.37
N TYR A 64 1.49 0.79 -12.42
CA TYR A 64 0.94 1.52 -11.27
C TYR A 64 2.03 2.22 -10.43
N GLN A 65 2.06 3.54 -10.46
CA GLN A 65 2.93 4.29 -9.56
C GLN A 65 2.27 4.41 -8.19
N ILE A 66 2.89 3.82 -7.17
CA ILE A 66 2.46 3.90 -5.77
C ILE A 66 3.17 5.06 -5.10
N ILE A 67 2.40 5.96 -4.51
CA ILE A 67 2.91 7.16 -3.86
C ILE A 67 2.41 7.15 -2.41
N PHE A 68 3.35 7.16 -1.46
CA PHE A 68 3.05 7.35 -0.05
C PHE A 68 2.98 8.83 0.28
N ILE A 69 2.05 9.23 1.14
CA ILE A 69 1.87 10.61 1.61
C ILE A 69 1.77 10.62 3.13
N ASP A 70 1.81 11.82 3.71
CA ASP A 70 1.72 12.02 5.17
C ASP A 70 2.82 11.31 5.98
N PHE A 71 4.04 11.80 5.79
CA PHE A 71 5.23 11.35 6.52
C PHE A 71 5.38 12.00 7.91
N GLY A 72 4.31 12.57 8.48
CA GLY A 72 4.36 13.33 9.73
C GLY A 72 4.83 12.53 10.95
N LEU A 73 4.66 11.20 10.92
CA LEU A 73 5.11 10.25 11.95
C LEU A 73 6.29 9.38 11.50
N SER A 74 6.86 9.66 10.33
CA SER A 74 7.91 8.82 9.76
C SER A 74 9.25 8.99 10.45
N TYR A 75 10.06 7.93 10.44
CA TYR A 75 11.41 7.93 11.01
C TYR A 75 12.33 6.94 10.28
N SER A 76 13.63 7.21 10.34
CA SER A 76 14.68 6.36 9.74
C SER A 76 15.74 5.90 10.75
N ASP A 77 15.68 6.36 12.00
CA ASP A 77 16.72 6.09 13.01
C ASP A 77 16.68 4.65 13.54
N SER A 78 15.52 3.99 13.44
CA SER A 78 15.27 2.59 13.81
C SER A 78 14.48 1.91 12.70
N LEU A 79 15.11 0.98 11.98
CA LEU A 79 14.48 0.19 10.91
C LEU A 79 14.39 -1.29 11.31
N THR A 80 13.91 -1.54 12.53
CA THR A 80 13.81 -2.90 13.06
C THR A 80 12.73 -3.71 12.33
N VAL A 81 12.81 -5.03 12.44
CA VAL A 81 11.79 -5.93 11.90
C VAL A 81 10.43 -5.65 12.55
N GLU A 82 10.44 -5.33 13.84
CA GLU A 82 9.26 -4.98 14.62
C GLU A 82 8.60 -3.69 14.11
N ASP A 83 9.39 -2.63 13.85
CA ASP A 83 8.87 -1.37 13.30
C ASP A 83 8.16 -1.59 11.95
N LYS A 84 8.78 -2.39 11.06
CA LYS A 84 8.21 -2.74 9.76
C LYS A 84 6.93 -3.57 9.90
N ALA A 85 6.92 -4.51 10.84
CA ALA A 85 5.74 -5.32 11.14
C ALA A 85 4.59 -4.46 11.68
N VAL A 86 4.86 -3.44 12.49
CA VAL A 86 3.86 -2.49 12.98
C VAL A 86 3.23 -1.72 11.81
N ASP A 87 4.03 -1.16 10.90
CA ASP A 87 3.54 -0.48 9.70
C ASP A 87 2.63 -1.40 8.84
N LEU A 88 3.08 -2.63 8.58
CA LEU A 88 2.30 -3.61 7.81
C LEU A 88 1.00 -4.01 8.51
N TYR A 89 1.02 -4.12 9.85
CA TYR A 89 -0.16 -4.40 10.64
C TYR A 89 -1.18 -3.26 10.61
N VAL A 90 -0.72 -2.00 10.67
CA VAL A 90 -1.60 -0.83 10.52
C VAL A 90 -2.27 -0.84 9.14
N LEU A 91 -1.51 -1.14 8.08
CA LEU A 91 -2.06 -1.24 6.74
C LEU A 91 -3.08 -2.37 6.60
N GLU A 92 -2.76 -3.56 7.11
CA GLU A 92 -3.67 -4.70 7.16
C GLU A 92 -4.98 -4.32 7.84
N ARG A 93 -4.91 -3.73 9.03
CA ARG A 93 -6.10 -3.30 9.78
C ARG A 93 -6.91 -2.25 9.03
N SER A 94 -6.25 -1.29 8.39
CA SER A 94 -6.89 -0.26 7.57
C SER A 94 -7.64 -0.89 6.37
N LEU A 95 -7.04 -1.88 5.71
CA LEU A 95 -7.64 -2.62 4.60
C LEU A 95 -8.83 -3.49 5.06
N GLU A 96 -8.71 -4.18 6.19
CA GLU A 96 -9.79 -5.02 6.73
C GLU A 96 -11.01 -4.20 7.16
N VAL A 97 -10.82 -2.98 7.66
CA VAL A 97 -11.92 -2.08 8.02
C VAL A 97 -12.61 -1.52 6.78
N THR A 98 -11.83 -1.09 5.79
CA THR A 98 -12.37 -0.41 4.59
C THR A 98 -12.90 -1.41 3.56
N HIS A 99 -12.32 -2.62 3.49
CA HIS A 99 -12.63 -3.63 2.48
C HIS A 99 -12.61 -5.07 3.08
N PRO A 100 -13.57 -5.43 3.96
CA PRO A 100 -13.51 -6.64 4.80
C PRO A 100 -13.52 -8.01 4.06
N ASN A 101 -13.68 -8.05 2.74
CA ASN A 101 -13.85 -9.30 1.97
C ASN A 101 -12.97 -9.39 0.70
N ILE A 102 -11.91 -8.59 0.60
CA ILE A 102 -11.01 -8.62 -0.56
C ILE A 102 -9.70 -9.33 -0.23
N LYS A 103 -9.17 -10.11 -1.17
CA LYS A 103 -7.93 -10.89 -1.00
C LYS A 103 -6.65 -10.05 -1.10
N ILE A 104 -6.74 -8.75 -0.83
CA ILE A 104 -5.65 -7.80 -1.09
C ILE A 104 -4.49 -7.97 -0.10
N VAL A 105 -4.78 -8.20 1.18
CA VAL A 105 -3.77 -8.30 2.24
C VAL A 105 -2.77 -9.42 1.91
N SER A 106 -3.26 -10.63 1.65
CA SER A 106 -2.41 -11.77 1.30
C SER A 106 -1.58 -11.57 0.02
N LEU A 107 -2.03 -10.72 -0.90
CA LEU A 107 -1.30 -10.40 -2.13
C LEU A 107 -0.21 -9.34 -1.87
N ILE A 108 -0.51 -8.31 -1.09
CA ILE A 108 0.45 -7.28 -0.66
C ILE A 108 1.56 -7.91 0.18
N MET A 109 1.23 -8.86 1.06
CA MET A 109 2.22 -9.43 1.98
C MET A 109 3.27 -10.32 1.29
N LYS A 110 2.99 -10.87 0.11
CA LYS A 110 3.95 -11.75 -0.60
C LYS A 110 5.27 -11.02 -0.95
N PRO A 111 5.25 -9.84 -1.61
CA PRO A 111 6.46 -9.05 -1.85
C PRO A 111 7.15 -8.51 -0.60
N THR A 112 6.43 -8.35 0.52
CA THR A 112 6.98 -7.77 1.76
C THR A 112 7.70 -8.78 2.65
N LEU A 113 7.61 -10.08 2.34
CA LEU A 113 8.32 -11.12 3.10
C LEU A 113 9.86 -10.94 3.07
N TYR A 114 10.41 -10.36 2.01
CA TYR A 114 11.85 -10.07 1.90
C TYR A 114 12.31 -8.95 2.83
N ILE A 115 11.41 -8.19 3.45
CA ILE A 115 11.76 -7.11 4.39
C ILE A 115 12.15 -7.69 5.77
N PHE A 116 11.81 -8.97 6.03
CA PHE A 116 12.06 -9.70 7.26
C PHE A 116 13.27 -10.64 7.22
N SER A 117 13.92 -10.77 6.05
CA SER A 117 15.16 -11.55 5.85
C SER A 117 16.39 -10.67 5.91
#